data_AF-A0A353V6T3-F1
#
_entry.id   AF-A0A353V6T3-F1
#
_cell.length_a   1.000
_cell.length_b   1.000
_cell.length_c   1.000
_cell.angle_alpha   90.00
_cell.angle_beta   90.00
_cell.angle_gamma   90.00
#
_symmetry.space_group_name_H-M   'P 1'
#
loop_
_entity.id
_entity.type
_entity.pdbx_description
1 polymer ?
#
loop_
_entity_poly.entity_id
_entity_poly.type
_entity_poly.pdbx_seq_one_letter_code
_entity_poly.pdbx_strand_id
1 'polypeptide(L)'
;MGGTVDYRMTTIGALLGRSLDDRGGDLFLTLDPAFQGLPDTAHGGSVLAAFDALAGLRGPRAVAGVYRKRVPLGVPLALARTREAGAHAFALRDPDGSVLVDGRVAATAADAGGHADEPAGGRARGGAAG
;
A
#
# COMPACT_ATOMS: atom_id res chain seq x y z
N MET A 1 -27.00 -4.29 -18.99
CA MET A 1 -25.98 -3.80 -19.95
C MET A 1 -24.70 -3.57 -19.16
N GLY A 2 -23.78 -4.52 -19.21
CA GLY A 2 -22.48 -4.42 -18.53
C GLY A 2 -21.58 -3.46 -19.30
N GLY A 3 -21.37 -2.27 -18.75
CA GLY A 3 -20.33 -1.38 -19.23
C GLY A 3 -18.98 -2.01 -18.87
N THR A 4 -18.28 -2.53 -19.87
CA THR A 4 -16.84 -2.77 -19.76
C THR A 4 -16.21 -1.41 -19.45
N VAL A 5 -15.80 -1.23 -18.20
CA VAL A 5 -15.06 -0.04 -17.79
C VAL A 5 -13.76 -0.04 -18.60
N ASP A 6 -13.51 1.03 -19.35
CA ASP A 6 -12.27 1.20 -20.10
C ASP A 6 -11.12 1.49 -19.12
N TYR A 7 -10.43 0.45 -18.67
CA TYR A 7 -9.34 0.53 -17.70
C TYR A 7 -8.03 1.11 -18.28
N ARG A 8 -7.95 1.40 -19.59
CA ARG A 8 -6.68 1.72 -20.27
C ARG A 8 -6.06 3.08 -19.96
N MET A 9 -6.76 3.96 -19.22
CA MET A 9 -6.28 5.30 -18.86
C MET A 9 -6.57 5.68 -17.41
N THR A 10 -7.07 4.75 -16.58
CA THR A 10 -7.35 5.02 -15.16
C THR A 10 -6.21 4.50 -14.30
N THR A 11 -5.55 5.39 -13.56
CA THR A 11 -4.51 4.98 -12.60
C THR A 11 -5.16 4.17 -11.48
N ILE A 12 -4.43 3.19 -10.93
CA ILE A 12 -4.89 2.38 -9.78
C ILE A 12 -5.41 3.27 -8.65
N GLY A 13 -4.78 4.43 -8.41
CA GLY A 13 -5.25 5.41 -7.43
C GLY A 13 -6.63 6.02 -7.73
N ALA A 14 -6.95 6.30 -9.00
CA ALA A 14 -8.28 6.82 -9.37
C ALA A 14 -9.38 5.76 -9.25
N LEU A 15 -9.05 4.50 -9.53
CA LEU A 15 -9.96 3.37 -9.33
C LEU A 15 -10.22 3.08 -7.85
N LEU A 16 -9.16 3.11 -7.05
CA LEU A 16 -9.25 2.98 -5.59
C LEU A 16 -9.99 4.16 -4.95
N GLY A 17 -9.84 5.37 -5.49
CA GLY A 17 -10.61 6.54 -5.07
C GLY A 17 -12.12 6.36 -5.27
N ARG A 18 -12.54 5.69 -6.35
CA ARG A 18 -13.95 5.35 -6.60
C ARG A 18 -14.46 4.21 -5.72
N SER A 19 -13.57 3.33 -5.29
CA SER A 19 -13.86 2.25 -4.34
C SER A 19 -14.13 2.74 -2.92
N LEU A 20 -13.88 4.01 -2.61
CA LEU A 20 -14.05 4.58 -1.29
C LEU A 20 -15.34 5.38 -1.20
N ASP A 21 -16.16 5.04 -0.22
CA ASP A 21 -17.43 5.73 0.09
C ASP A 21 -17.33 6.25 1.53
N ASP A 22 -17.40 7.57 1.71
CA ASP A 22 -17.52 8.20 3.03
C ASP A 22 -19.01 8.41 3.33
N ARG A 23 -19.52 7.66 4.31
CA ARG A 23 -20.91 7.73 4.75
C ARG A 23 -21.00 8.42 6.08
N GLY A 24 -20.82 9.74 6.08
CA GLY A 24 -21.00 10.56 7.28
C GLY A 24 -19.96 10.28 8.36
N GLY A 25 -18.71 10.00 7.96
CA GLY A 25 -17.59 9.70 8.87
C GLY A 25 -17.23 8.22 8.96
N ASP A 26 -18.08 7.32 8.46
CA ASP A 26 -17.76 5.91 8.28
C ASP A 26 -17.20 5.67 6.88
N LEU A 27 -15.97 5.17 6.80
CA LEU A 27 -15.30 4.88 5.53
C LEU A 27 -15.56 3.44 5.11
N PHE A 28 -16.00 3.25 3.87
CA PHE A 28 -16.21 1.93 3.27
C PHE A 28 -15.32 1.76 2.04
N LEU A 29 -14.73 0.57 1.91
CA LEU A 29 -13.92 0.17 0.77
C LEU A 29 -14.64 -0.96 0.01
N THR A 30 -14.98 -0.70 -1.25
CA THR A 30 -15.56 -1.70 -2.18
C THR A 30 -14.56 -2.01 -3.28
N LEU A 31 -13.91 -3.18 -3.20
CA LEU A 31 -12.89 -3.57 -4.17
C LEU A 31 -13.54 -4.04 -5.48
N ASP A 32 -13.09 -3.46 -6.59
CA ASP A 32 -13.55 -3.84 -7.93
C ASP A 32 -13.20 -5.31 -8.22
N PRO A 33 -14.11 -6.12 -8.80
CA PRO A 33 -13.84 -7.50 -9.18
C PRO A 33 -12.61 -7.69 -10.08
N ALA A 34 -12.19 -6.67 -10.84
CA ALA A 34 -10.97 -6.69 -11.64
C ALA A 34 -9.69 -6.84 -10.79
N PHE A 35 -9.74 -6.56 -9.48
CA PHE A 35 -8.63 -6.75 -8.54
C PHE A 35 -8.51 -8.17 -8.00
N GLN A 36 -9.09 -9.15 -8.67
CA GLN A 36 -9.05 -10.55 -8.25
C GLN A 36 -7.63 -11.14 -8.30
N GLY A 37 -7.19 -11.71 -7.18
CA GLY A 37 -5.89 -12.40 -7.07
C GLY A 37 -6.01 -13.92 -7.05
N LEU A 38 -7.05 -14.43 -6.40
CA LEU A 38 -7.51 -15.81 -6.42
C LEU A 38 -9.04 -15.80 -6.60
N PRO A 39 -9.69 -16.89 -7.04
CA PRO A 39 -11.14 -16.96 -7.17
C PRO A 39 -11.87 -16.32 -5.99
N ASP A 40 -12.74 -15.36 -6.30
CA ASP A 40 -13.61 -14.66 -5.35
C ASP A 40 -12.88 -13.91 -4.21
N THR A 41 -11.59 -13.61 -4.40
CA THR A 41 -10.80 -12.89 -3.39
C THR A 41 -9.92 -11.81 -3.98
N ALA A 42 -9.85 -10.69 -3.27
CA ALA A 42 -9.01 -9.59 -3.65
C ALA A 42 -7.53 -9.98 -3.64
N HIS A 43 -6.81 -9.49 -4.64
CA HIS A 43 -5.36 -9.51 -4.65
C HIS A 43 -4.83 -8.65 -3.50
N GLY A 44 -3.96 -9.22 -2.66
CA GLY A 44 -3.42 -8.51 -1.49
C GLY A 44 -2.72 -7.20 -1.86
N GLY A 45 -2.01 -7.14 -2.99
CA GLY A 45 -1.40 -5.91 -3.46
C GLY A 45 -2.41 -4.76 -3.67
N SER A 46 -3.64 -5.05 -4.08
CA SER A 46 -4.68 -4.05 -4.30
C SER A 46 -5.20 -3.45 -2.98
N VAL A 47 -5.31 -4.27 -1.93
CA VAL A 47 -5.67 -3.81 -0.58
C VAL A 47 -4.57 -2.91 -0.01
N LEU A 48 -3.30 -3.32 -0.16
CA LEU A 48 -2.17 -2.49 0.27
C LEU A 48 -2.09 -1.17 -0.50
N ALA A 49 -2.34 -1.19 -1.80
CA ALA A 49 -2.40 0.02 -2.62
C ALA A 49 -3.53 0.96 -2.16
N ALA A 50 -4.68 0.42 -1.72
CA ALA A 50 -5.76 1.21 -1.13
C ALA A 50 -5.32 1.94 0.15
N PHE A 51 -4.64 1.22 1.06
CA PHE A 51 -4.10 1.81 2.29
C PHE A 51 -3.06 2.88 1.99
N ASP A 52 -2.17 2.64 1.03
CA ASP A 52 -1.15 3.60 0.61
C ASP A 52 -1.79 4.89 0.04
N ALA A 53 -2.76 4.73 -0.87
CA ALA A 53 -3.48 5.86 -1.45
C ALA A 53 -4.21 6.69 -0.38
N LEU A 54 -4.83 6.03 0.61
CA LEU A 54 -5.50 6.68 1.73
C LEU A 54 -4.54 7.39 2.68
N ALA A 55 -3.37 6.79 2.92
CA ALA A 55 -2.35 7.39 3.78
C ALA A 55 -1.84 8.71 3.17
N GLY A 56 -1.81 8.82 1.84
CA GLY A 56 -1.50 10.07 1.13
C GLY A 56 -0.09 10.60 1.42
N LEU A 57 0.81 9.72 1.87
CA LEU A 57 2.19 10.08 2.17
C LEU A 57 2.96 10.37 0.87
N ARG A 58 3.77 11.43 0.90
CA ARG A 58 4.69 11.77 -0.19
C ARG A 58 6.07 11.23 0.12
N GLY A 59 6.73 10.62 -0.86
CA GLY A 59 8.08 10.08 -0.73
C GLY A 59 8.15 8.58 -0.41
N PRO A 60 9.33 8.07 -0.02
CA PRO A 60 9.52 6.68 0.39
C PRO A 60 8.67 6.31 1.61
N ARG A 61 8.05 5.13 1.56
CA ARG A 61 7.16 4.64 2.63
C ARG A 61 7.14 3.13 2.68
N ALA A 62 6.93 2.61 3.88
CA ALA A 62 6.68 1.21 4.13
C ALA A 62 5.17 0.98 4.23
N VAL A 63 4.69 0.00 3.49
CA VAL A 63 3.29 -0.44 3.49
C VAL A 63 3.26 -1.90 3.92
N ALA A 64 2.53 -2.20 4.98
CA ALA A 64 2.39 -3.54 5.53
C ALA A 64 0.93 -3.89 5.75
N GLY A 65 0.58 -5.17 5.61
CA GLY A 65 -0.74 -5.69 5.93
C GLY A 65 -0.68 -7.10 6.48
N VAL A 66 -1.42 -7.36 7.54
CA VAL A 66 -1.60 -8.67 8.15
C VAL A 66 -2.97 -9.20 7.78
N TYR A 67 -3.01 -10.18 6.87
CA TYR A 67 -4.24 -10.80 6.39
C TYR A 67 -4.65 -11.93 7.32
N ARG A 68 -5.76 -11.75 8.03
CA ARG A 68 -6.33 -12.76 8.91
C ARG A 68 -7.34 -13.65 8.20
N LYS A 69 -8.01 -13.10 7.18
CA LYS A 69 -9.02 -13.77 6.36
C LYS A 69 -8.90 -13.34 4.90
N ARG A 70 -9.57 -14.10 4.02
CA ARG A 70 -9.76 -13.73 2.62
C ARG A 70 -10.60 -12.45 2.53
N VAL A 71 -10.24 -11.56 1.62
CA VAL A 71 -10.95 -10.29 1.41
C VAL A 71 -11.91 -10.45 0.23
N PRO A 72 -13.24 -10.28 0.43
CA PRO A 72 -14.21 -10.42 -0.66
C PRO A 72 -14.16 -9.22 -1.62
N LEU A 73 -14.66 -9.44 -2.84
CA LEU A 73 -14.74 -8.44 -3.91
C LEU A 73 -16.19 -7.99 -4.12
N GLY A 74 -16.37 -6.75 -4.60
CA GLY A 74 -17.68 -6.21 -4.98
C GLY A 74 -18.65 -5.93 -3.82
N VAL A 75 -18.21 -6.10 -2.57
CA VAL A 75 -18.99 -5.80 -1.36
C VAL A 75 -18.38 -4.64 -0.58
N PRO A 76 -19.20 -3.80 0.08
CA PRO A 76 -18.69 -2.72 0.92
C PRO A 76 -18.11 -3.29 2.21
N LEU A 77 -16.83 -3.03 2.44
CA LEU A 77 -16.11 -3.43 3.65
C LEU A 77 -15.85 -2.21 4.52
N ALA A 78 -16.11 -2.33 5.83
CA ALA A 78 -15.89 -1.24 6.75
C ALA A 78 -14.38 -1.02 6.94
N LEU A 79 -13.93 0.23 6.80
CA LEU A 79 -12.54 0.62 6.89
C LEU A 79 -12.35 1.61 8.02
N ALA A 80 -11.73 1.16 9.12
CA ALA A 80 -11.27 2.06 10.16
C ALA A 80 -9.90 2.62 9.79
N ARG A 81 -9.70 3.92 10.01
CA ARG A 81 -8.41 4.60 9.83
C ARG A 81 -8.05 5.35 11.10
N THR A 82 -6.81 5.20 11.54
CA THR A 82 -6.25 5.97 12.66
C THR A 82 -4.91 6.55 12.27
N ARG A 83 -4.62 7.77 12.72
CA ARG A 83 -3.31 8.40 12.55
C ARG A 83 -2.50 8.19 13.82
N GLU A 84 -1.35 7.56 13.69
CA GLU A 84 -0.34 7.41 14.72
C GLU A 84 0.87 8.28 14.34
N ALA A 85 1.73 8.68 15.27
CA ALA A 85 2.83 9.62 15.00
C ALA A 85 3.68 9.21 13.77
N GLY A 86 3.47 9.86 12.61
CA GLY A 86 4.15 9.58 11.34
C GLY A 86 3.66 8.34 10.57
N ALA A 87 2.60 7.68 11.03
CA ALA A 87 2.05 6.48 10.42
C ALA A 87 0.50 6.50 10.36
N HIS A 88 -0.05 5.71 9.45
CA HIS A 88 -1.47 5.43 9.35
C HIS A 88 -1.71 3.96 9.65
N ALA A 89 -2.58 3.68 10.60
CA ALA A 89 -3.10 2.36 10.87
C ALA A 89 -4.48 2.21 10.21
N PHE A 90 -4.72 1.05 9.63
CA PHE A 90 -5.95 0.70 8.95
C PHE A 90 -6.47 -0.63 9.49
N ALA A 91 -7.79 -0.78 9.62
CA ALA A 91 -8.41 -2.07 9.86
C ALA A 91 -9.58 -2.25 8.90
N LEU A 92 -9.46 -3.21 8.00
CA LEU A 92 -10.50 -3.61 7.07
C LEU A 92 -11.32 -4.73 7.70
N ARG A 93 -12.64 -4.55 7.74
CA ARG A 93 -13.57 -5.46 8.43
C ARG A 93 -14.65 -5.95 7.50
N ASP A 94 -15.07 -7.18 7.74
CA ASP A 94 -16.25 -7.77 7.11
C ASP A 94 -17.53 -7.11 7.67
N PRO A 95 -18.70 -7.26 7.01
CA PRO A 95 -19.98 -6.80 7.55
C PRO A 95 -20.35 -7.42 8.91
N ASP A 96 -19.79 -8.59 9.24
CA ASP A 96 -19.95 -9.22 10.56
C ASP A 96 -19.10 -8.56 11.66
N GLY A 97 -18.29 -7.57 11.31
CA GLY A 97 -17.41 -6.82 12.21
C GLY A 97 -16.04 -7.46 12.46
N SER A 98 -15.78 -8.65 11.93
CA SER A 98 -14.51 -9.35 12.07
C SER A 98 -13.41 -8.70 11.23
N VAL A 99 -12.19 -8.68 11.76
CA VAL A 99 -11.03 -8.08 11.08
C VAL A 99 -10.54 -9.01 9.98
N LEU A 100 -10.54 -8.50 8.75
CA LEU A 100 -9.98 -9.16 7.58
C LEU A 100 -8.49 -8.85 7.45
N VAL A 101 -8.13 -7.57 7.54
CA VAL A 101 -6.75 -7.08 7.36
C VAL A 101 -6.46 -5.94 8.32
N ASP A 102 -5.35 -6.04 9.04
CA ASP A 102 -4.73 -4.90 9.73
C ASP A 102 -3.64 -4.32 8.83
N GLY A 103 -3.72 -3.03 8.52
CA GLY A 103 -2.79 -2.32 7.65
C GLY A 103 -1.99 -1.27 8.39
N ARG A 104 -0.74 -1.04 7.95
CA ARG A 104 0.09 0.07 8.42
C ARG A 104 0.83 0.69 7.25
N VAL A 105 0.77 2.02 7.16
CA VAL A 105 1.55 2.81 6.21
C VAL A 105 2.34 3.85 6.96
N ALA A 106 3.67 3.79 6.86
CA ALA A 106 4.56 4.71 7.57
C ALA A 106 5.55 5.32 6.60
N ALA A 107 5.83 6.62 6.75
CA ALA A 107 6.95 7.23 6.05
C ALA A 107 8.23 6.53 6.53
N THR A 108 9.03 6.04 5.59
CA THR A 108 10.40 5.65 5.94
C THR A 108 11.20 6.93 6.02
N ALA A 109 12.01 7.10 7.05
CA ALA A 109 13.09 8.08 6.95
C ALA A 109 13.81 7.78 5.63
N ALA A 110 13.90 8.75 4.73
CA ALA A 110 14.80 8.62 3.59
C ALA A 110 16.15 8.22 4.18
N ASP A 111 16.80 7.20 3.62
CA ASP A 111 18.15 6.82 3.99
C ASP A 111 19.09 8.02 3.83
N ALA A 112 19.15 8.87 4.86
CA ALA A 112 20.17 9.87 5.05
C ALA A 112 21.37 9.12 5.64
N GLY A 113 22.06 8.35 4.79
CA GLY A 113 23.04 7.40 5.30
C GLY A 113 23.84 6.68 4.22
N GLY A 114 24.60 7.45 3.44
CA GLY A 114 25.91 7.06 2.95
C GLY A 114 25.99 5.81 2.08
N HIS A 115 25.90 5.99 0.76
CA HIS A 115 26.93 5.35 -0.05
C HIS A 115 28.24 5.95 0.44
N ALA A 116 28.95 5.21 1.27
CA ALA A 116 30.32 5.55 1.64
C ALA A 116 31.07 5.73 0.33
N ASP A 117 31.45 6.98 0.06
CA ASP A 117 32.61 7.29 -0.76
C ASP A 117 33.74 6.43 -0.18
N GLU A 118 34.03 5.30 -0.82
CA GLU A 118 35.23 4.55 -0.48
C GLU A 118 36.39 5.53 -0.70
N PRO A 119 37.15 5.90 0.35
CA PRO A 119 38.36 6.63 0.10
C PRO A 119 39.27 5.63 -0.60
N ALA A 120 39.48 5.83 -1.90
CA ALA A 120 40.56 5.20 -2.63
C ALA A 120 41.87 5.71 -1.99
N GLY A 121 42.25 5.03 -0.91
CA GLY A 121 43.43 5.30 -0.12
C GLY A 121 44.65 5.16 -1.01
N GLY A 122 45.24 6.30 -1.36
CA GLY A 122 46.57 6.34 -1.92
C GLY A 122 47.61 5.97 -0.86
N ARG A 123 48.47 5.00 -1.20
CA ARG A 123 49.93 4.85 -0.92
C ARG A 123 50.29 3.35 -0.88
N ALA A 124 51.43 2.87 -1.39
CA ALA A 124 52.61 3.48 -1.97
C ALA A 124 53.48 2.41 -2.68
N ARG A 125 54.30 2.88 -3.62
CA ARG A 125 55.70 2.50 -3.94
C ARG A 125 56.17 1.03 -3.82
N GLY A 126 56.62 0.52 -4.97
CA GLY A 126 57.73 -0.43 -5.15
C GLY A 126 57.67 -0.91 -6.62
N GLY A 127 58.61 -0.70 -7.54
CA GLY A 127 60.05 -0.52 -7.41
C GLY A 127 60.74 -1.86 -7.67
N ALA A 128 61.00 -2.22 -8.94
CA ALA A 128 62.12 -3.07 -9.34
C ALA A 128 62.24 -3.11 -10.88
N ALA A 129 63.27 -2.43 -11.37
CA ALA A 129 63.93 -2.77 -12.62
C ALA A 129 64.89 -3.93 -12.36
N GLY A 130 65.02 -4.84 -13.34
CA GLY A 130 65.96 -5.96 -13.36
C GLY A 130 65.75 -6.75 -14.63
#